data_AF-A0ABC8KXN8-F1
#
_entry.id   AF-A0ABC8KXN8-F1
#
_cell.length_a   1.000
_cell.length_b   1.000
_cell.length_c   1.000
_cell.angle_alpha   90.00
_cell.angle_beta   90.00
_cell.angle_gamma   90.00
#
_symmetry.space_group_name_H-M   'P 1'
#
loop_
_entity.id
_entity.type
_entity.pdbx_description
1 polymer ?
#
loop_
_entity_poly.entity_id
_entity_poly.type
_entity_poly.pdbx_seq_one_letter_code
_entity_poly.pdbx_strand_id
1 'polypeptide(L)'
;MEVFDTKTKTWAFLPSPGQEIGDSFEHYENVAVEGSIYVQSERKRKTYKLHKGKWRAADLALTMGCATMLPPLCRVIENVVYRYDSGDVTWYDFIDRLWRKVQGLEGKLPHSRNTDNYRLEDYGGKMVFLWEEHGHTKNVQNKTLVWCAEISLERRQRLEICGTSYCLLTSYCLFF
;
A
#
# COMPACT_ATOMS: atom_id res chain seq x y z
N MET A 1 2.19 21.25 4.42
CA MET A 1 2.66 19.95 4.91
C MET A 1 3.49 20.21 6.14
N GLU A 2 3.24 19.48 7.21
CA GLU A 2 3.94 19.65 8.47
C GLU A 2 4.74 18.37 8.75
N VAL A 3 5.94 18.51 9.28
CA VAL A 3 6.78 17.39 9.68
C VAL A 3 7.12 17.55 11.15
N PHE A 4 6.87 16.47 11.90
CA PHE A 4 7.24 16.38 13.30
C PHE A 4 8.61 15.71 13.42
N ASP A 5 9.60 16.42 13.95
CA ASP A 5 10.90 15.85 14.28
C ASP A 5 10.81 15.20 15.67
N THR A 6 11.00 13.88 15.73
CA THR A 6 10.90 13.11 16.97
C THR A 6 12.06 13.34 17.94
N LYS A 7 13.22 13.79 17.46
CA LYS A 7 14.41 14.09 18.28
C LYS A 7 14.25 15.44 18.96
N THR A 8 13.86 16.46 18.20
CA THR A 8 13.71 17.84 18.72
C THR A 8 12.32 18.09 19.30
N LYS A 9 11.34 17.23 19.01
CA LYS A 9 9.91 17.37 19.38
C LYS A 9 9.30 18.67 18.86
N THR A 10 9.70 19.09 17.66
CA THR A 10 9.23 20.32 17.03
C THR A 10 8.54 20.05 15.70
N TRP A 11 7.60 20.93 15.35
CA TRP A 11 6.99 20.96 14.03
C TRP A 11 7.75 21.89 13.09
N ALA A 12 7.97 21.44 11.86
CA ALA A 12 8.52 22.24 10.78
C ALA A 12 7.54 22.27 9.60
N PHE A 13 7.42 23.43 8.97
CA PHE A 13 6.62 23.59 7.77
C PHE A 13 7.45 23.23 6.54
N LEU A 14 6.98 22.24 5.78
CA LEU A 14 7.51 21.97 4.46
C LEU A 14 6.72 22.75 3.41
N PRO A 15 7.38 23.15 2.30
CA PRO A 15 6.71 23.86 1.22
C PRO A 15 5.48 23.06 0.79
N SER A 16 4.34 23.75 0.79
CA SER A 16 3.12 23.14 0.30
C SER A 16 3.31 22.81 -1.18
N PRO A 17 2.60 21.78 -1.67
CA PRO A 17 2.43 21.52 -3.10
C PRO A 17 2.11 22.76 -3.98
N GLY A 18 1.57 23.84 -3.40
CA GLY A 18 1.31 25.12 -4.06
C GLY A 18 0.35 25.06 -5.26
N GLN A 19 0.36 26.15 -6.06
CA GLN A 19 -0.40 26.29 -7.32
C GLN A 19 -0.07 25.21 -8.38
N GLU A 20 1.11 24.58 -8.31
CA GLU A 20 1.50 23.50 -9.24
C GLU A 20 0.54 22.31 -9.18
N ILE A 21 -0.05 22.09 -7.99
CA ILE A 21 -0.88 20.92 -7.67
C ILE A 21 -2.36 21.31 -7.47
N GLY A 22 -2.63 22.60 -7.24
CA GLY A 22 -3.99 23.16 -7.18
C GLY A 22 -4.62 22.97 -5.80
N ASP A 23 -5.53 23.87 -5.42
CA ASP A 23 -6.02 24.04 -4.05
C ASP A 23 -6.90 22.89 -3.52
N SER A 24 -7.29 21.92 -4.36
CA SER A 24 -8.16 20.82 -3.95
C SER A 24 -7.37 19.52 -3.81
N PHE A 25 -7.06 19.15 -2.57
CA PHE A 25 -6.61 17.83 -2.21
C PHE A 25 -7.73 17.06 -1.52
N GLU A 26 -8.70 16.66 -2.32
CA GLU A 26 -9.71 15.71 -1.90
C GLU A 26 -9.08 14.32 -2.12
N HIS A 27 -8.86 13.57 -1.03
CA HIS A 27 -8.28 12.21 -0.97
C HIS A 27 -6.75 12.13 -1.15
N TYR A 28 -6.02 11.95 -0.03
CA TYR A 28 -4.59 11.74 -0.03
C TYR A 28 -4.22 10.29 0.26
N GLU A 29 -3.43 9.73 -0.63
CA GLU A 29 -2.54 8.63 -0.30
C GLU A 29 -1.11 9.06 -0.56
N ASN A 30 -0.25 8.71 0.38
CA ASN A 30 1.17 8.97 0.30
C ASN A 30 1.98 7.71 0.56
N VAL A 31 3.09 7.61 -0.14
CA VAL A 31 4.10 6.58 0.13
C VAL A 31 5.46 7.25 0.30
N ALA A 32 6.19 6.83 1.33
CA ALA A 32 7.54 7.31 1.58
C ALA A 32 8.54 6.24 1.16
N VAL A 33 9.37 6.53 0.17
CA VAL A 33 10.37 5.60 -0.38
C VAL A 33 11.70 6.33 -0.49
N GLU A 34 12.76 5.77 0.12
CA GLU A 34 14.11 6.33 0.09
C GLU A 34 14.16 7.85 0.44
N GLY A 35 13.42 8.24 1.48
CA GLY A 35 13.34 9.64 1.92
C GLY A 35 12.60 10.59 0.97
N SER A 36 11.95 10.06 -0.07
CA SER A 36 11.06 10.81 -0.95
C SER A 36 9.62 10.48 -0.63
N ILE A 37 8.75 11.49 -0.66
CA ILE A 37 7.31 11.31 -0.42
C ILE A 37 6.60 11.45 -1.76
N TYR A 38 5.78 10.46 -2.10
CA TYR A 38 4.95 10.46 -3.29
C TYR A 38 3.52 10.73 -2.87
N VAL A 39 2.85 11.65 -3.55
CA VAL A 39 1.47 12.05 -3.28
C VAL A 39 0.69 12.07 -4.58
N GLN A 40 -0.44 11.38 -4.63
CA GLN A 40 -1.31 11.42 -5.80
C GLN A 40 -2.39 12.49 -5.63
N SER A 41 -2.68 13.19 -6.73
CA SER A 41 -3.88 14.00 -6.87
C SER A 41 -4.91 13.23 -7.69
N GLU A 42 -6.02 12.88 -7.06
CA GLU A 42 -7.17 12.24 -7.71
C GLU A 42 -7.69 13.10 -8.86
N ARG A 43 -7.98 14.37 -8.58
CA ARG A 43 -8.51 15.34 -9.55
C ARG A 43 -7.61 15.48 -10.78
N LYS A 44 -6.29 15.60 -10.58
CA LYS A 44 -5.34 15.79 -11.70
C LYS A 44 -4.89 14.48 -12.32
N ARG A 45 -5.23 13.32 -11.73
CA ARG A 45 -4.72 11.99 -12.09
C ARG A 45 -3.20 12.00 -12.29
N LYS A 46 -2.50 12.66 -11.37
CA LYS A 46 -1.05 12.84 -11.40
C LYS A 46 -0.46 12.55 -10.04
N THR A 47 0.71 11.92 -10.04
CA THR A 47 1.51 11.71 -8.85
C THR A 47 2.61 12.76 -8.79
N TYR A 48 2.89 13.24 -7.60
CA TYR A 48 3.91 14.24 -7.31
C TYR A 48 4.91 13.66 -6.32
N LYS A 49 6.18 14.00 -6.51
CA LYS A 49 7.29 13.56 -5.66
C LYS A 49 7.86 14.77 -4.93
N LEU A 50 7.85 14.73 -3.61
CA LEU A 50 8.63 15.60 -2.74
C LEU A 50 9.97 14.93 -2.46
N HIS A 51 11.06 15.59 -2.88
CA HIS A 51 12.42 15.12 -2.62
C HIS A 51 13.31 16.31 -2.25
N LYS A 52 13.96 16.25 -1.09
CA LYS A 52 14.83 17.33 -0.57
C LYS A 52 14.14 18.70 -0.60
N GLY A 53 12.87 18.74 -0.18
CA GLY A 53 12.08 19.98 -0.10
C GLY A 53 11.56 20.53 -1.44
N LYS A 54 11.76 19.82 -2.57
CA LYS A 54 11.27 20.25 -3.88
C LYS A 54 10.20 19.30 -4.40
N TRP A 55 9.08 19.87 -4.86
CA TRP A 55 8.02 19.16 -5.56
C TRP A 55 8.35 19.03 -7.05
N ARG A 56 7.94 17.91 -7.64
CA ARG A 56 7.99 17.65 -9.08
C ARG A 56 6.94 16.61 -9.45
N ALA A 57 6.54 16.56 -10.72
CA ALA A 57 5.76 15.43 -11.22
C ALA A 57 6.57 14.13 -11.03
N ALA A 58 5.94 13.10 -10.49
CA ALA A 58 6.50 11.76 -10.43
C ALA A 58 6.32 11.05 -11.78
N ASP A 59 7.13 10.00 -12.01
CA ASP A 59 7.01 9.21 -13.23
C ASP A 59 5.61 8.60 -13.37
N LEU A 60 5.05 8.72 -14.58
CA LEU A 60 3.66 8.37 -14.89
C LEU A 60 3.31 6.90 -14.59
N ALA A 61 4.29 5.99 -14.59
CA ALA A 61 4.04 4.56 -14.36
C ALA A 61 3.68 4.20 -12.91
N LEU A 62 4.06 5.02 -11.92
CA LEU A 62 3.49 4.93 -10.57
C LEU A 62 1.99 5.27 -10.57
N THR A 63 1.56 6.07 -11.54
CA THR A 63 0.19 6.59 -11.69
C THR A 63 -0.70 5.69 -12.56
N MET A 64 -0.11 4.99 -13.55
CA MET A 64 -0.81 4.29 -14.63
C MET A 64 -1.11 2.81 -14.35
N GLY A 65 -0.67 2.26 -13.22
CA GLY A 65 -0.93 0.87 -12.87
C GLY A 65 -2.39 0.57 -12.49
N CYS A 66 -3.28 1.57 -12.49
CA CYS A 66 -4.64 1.44 -12.01
C CYS A 66 -5.57 2.35 -12.84
N ALA A 67 -6.61 1.77 -13.46
CA ALA A 67 -7.68 2.52 -14.13
C ALA A 67 -8.60 3.23 -13.10
N THR A 68 -8.49 2.81 -11.84
CA THR A 68 -8.98 3.49 -10.64
C THR A 68 -7.79 4.16 -9.94
N MET A 69 -8.01 5.13 -9.07
CA MET A 69 -6.93 5.87 -8.38
C MET A 69 -6.01 4.93 -7.59
N LEU A 70 -4.88 5.40 -7.04
CA LEU A 70 -4.23 4.68 -5.93
C LEU A 70 -5.35 4.41 -4.93
N PRO A 71 -5.73 3.15 -4.68
CA PRO A 71 -6.55 2.88 -3.52
C PRO A 71 -5.58 2.65 -2.35
N PRO A 72 -6.07 2.69 -1.10
CA PRO A 72 -5.31 2.79 0.17
C PRO A 72 -4.49 1.54 0.54
N LEU A 73 -3.91 0.93 -0.47
CA LEU A 73 -3.50 -0.46 -0.59
C LEU A 73 -2.03 -0.59 -0.98
N CYS A 74 -1.38 0.51 -1.35
CA CYS A 74 0.07 0.49 -1.51
C CYS A 74 0.75 0.49 -0.13
N ARG A 75 1.77 -0.33 0.05
CA ARG A 75 2.61 -0.35 1.26
C ARG A 75 4.06 -0.36 0.90
N VAL A 76 4.85 0.39 1.67
CA VAL A 76 6.31 0.40 1.52
C VAL A 76 6.90 -0.52 2.57
N ILE A 77 7.63 -1.53 2.13
CA ILE A 77 8.38 -2.44 2.99
C ILE A 77 9.80 -2.47 2.46
N GLU A 78 10.79 -2.18 3.31
CA GLU A 78 12.21 -2.10 2.94
C GLU A 78 12.49 -1.27 1.66
N ASN A 79 11.84 -0.10 1.54
CA ASN A 79 11.92 0.80 0.36
C ASN A 79 11.36 0.21 -0.95
N VAL A 80 10.60 -0.87 -0.91
CA VAL A 80 9.88 -1.41 -2.07
C VAL A 80 8.39 -1.13 -1.90
N VAL A 81 7.74 -0.62 -2.95
CA VAL A 81 6.29 -0.38 -2.96
C VAL A 81 5.58 -1.66 -3.41
N TYR A 82 4.76 -2.21 -2.54
CA TYR A 82 3.88 -3.34 -2.81
C TYR A 82 2.44 -2.88 -2.95
N ARG A 83 1.63 -3.64 -3.70
CA ARG A 83 0.18 -3.53 -3.74
C ARG A 83 -0.44 -4.91 -3.89
N TYR A 84 -1.67 -5.04 -3.44
CA TYR A 84 -2.51 -6.20 -3.71
C TYR A 84 -3.61 -5.83 -4.69
N ASP A 85 -3.76 -6.62 -5.74
CA ASP A 85 -4.86 -6.48 -6.69
C ASP A 85 -5.28 -7.87 -7.20
N SER A 86 -6.59 -8.13 -7.17
CA SER A 86 -7.20 -9.29 -7.83
C SER A 86 -6.56 -10.66 -7.49
N GLY A 87 -6.12 -10.86 -6.25
CA GLY A 87 -5.48 -12.13 -5.84
C GLY A 87 -3.95 -12.11 -5.87
N ASP A 88 -3.33 -11.09 -6.46
CA ASP A 88 -1.89 -11.02 -6.67
C ASP A 88 -1.26 -9.90 -5.86
N VAL A 89 -0.11 -10.20 -5.23
CA VAL A 89 0.79 -9.15 -4.73
C VAL A 89 1.74 -8.76 -5.85
N THR A 90 1.85 -7.46 -6.09
CA THR A 90 2.80 -6.89 -7.05
C THR A 90 3.68 -5.85 -6.38
N TRP A 91 4.89 -5.67 -6.90
CA TRP A 91 5.86 -4.68 -6.45
C TRP A 91 6.26 -3.76 -7.59
N TYR A 92 6.61 -2.51 -7.26
CA TYR A 92 7.00 -1.51 -8.25
C TYR A 92 8.51 -1.49 -8.46
N ASP A 93 8.95 -1.77 -9.68
CA ASP A 93 10.33 -1.63 -10.11
C ASP A 93 10.58 -0.18 -10.53
N PHE A 94 11.29 0.59 -9.70
CA PHE A 94 11.60 1.99 -10.00
C PHE A 94 12.59 2.17 -11.16
N ILE A 95 13.39 1.15 -11.49
CA ILE A 95 14.37 1.23 -12.58
C ILE A 95 13.65 1.04 -13.92
N ASP A 96 12.90 -0.06 -14.03
CA ASP A 96 12.19 -0.39 -15.27
C ASP A 96 10.80 0.27 -15.34
N ARG A 97 10.39 0.93 -14.26
CA ARG A 97 9.15 1.71 -14.13
C ARG A 97 7.90 0.88 -14.40
N LEU A 98 7.82 -0.32 -13.84
CA LEU A 98 6.70 -1.23 -14.08
C LEU A 98 6.36 -2.07 -12.84
N TRP A 99 5.11 -2.52 -12.78
CA TRP A 99 4.65 -3.43 -11.74
C TRP A 99 5.01 -4.87 -12.08
N ARG A 100 5.60 -5.59 -11.13
CA ARG A 100 6.00 -7.00 -11.26
C ARG A 100 5.26 -7.84 -10.24
N LYS A 101 4.88 -9.06 -10.59
CA LYS A 101 4.28 -10.00 -9.63
C LYS A 101 5.33 -10.51 -8.66
N VAL A 102 4.97 -10.58 -7.37
CA VAL A 102 5.73 -11.34 -6.38
C VAL A 102 5.50 -12.82 -6.66
N GLN A 103 6.58 -13.54 -6.98
CA GLN A 103 6.49 -14.97 -7.33
C GLN A 103 6.22 -15.82 -6.08
N GLY A 104 5.56 -16.95 -6.24
CA GLY A 104 5.35 -17.92 -5.15
C GLY A 104 4.15 -17.63 -4.24
N LEU A 105 3.35 -16.61 -4.56
CA LEU A 105 2.09 -16.26 -3.88
C LEU A 105 0.84 -16.57 -4.71
N GLU A 106 1.01 -17.15 -5.90
CA GLU A 106 -0.08 -17.43 -6.84
C GLU A 106 -1.12 -18.35 -6.20
N GLY A 107 -2.37 -17.87 -6.08
CA GLY A 107 -3.47 -18.63 -5.51
C GLY A 107 -3.39 -18.88 -3.99
N LYS A 108 -2.43 -18.25 -3.30
CA LYS A 108 -2.27 -18.40 -1.83
C LYS A 108 -3.05 -17.37 -1.02
N LEU A 109 -3.51 -16.29 -1.66
CA LEU A 109 -4.27 -15.20 -1.05
C LEU A 109 -5.71 -15.19 -1.57
N PRO A 110 -6.69 -14.77 -0.74
CA PRO A 110 -8.11 -14.81 -1.09
C PRO A 110 -8.44 -13.81 -2.19
N HIS A 111 -9.14 -14.26 -3.23
CA HIS A 111 -9.54 -13.39 -4.33
C HIS A 111 -10.54 -12.31 -3.86
N SER A 112 -10.38 -11.08 -4.35
CA SER A 112 -11.06 -9.88 -3.83
C SER A 112 -12.60 -9.92 -3.92
N ARG A 113 -13.18 -10.80 -4.74
CA ARG A 113 -14.64 -10.89 -4.93
C ARG A 113 -15.43 -11.24 -3.66
N ASN A 114 -14.77 -11.78 -2.63
CA ASN A 114 -15.39 -12.16 -1.35
C ASN A 114 -14.79 -11.41 -0.14
N THR A 115 -13.86 -10.47 -0.34
CA THR A 115 -13.14 -9.78 0.75
C THR A 115 -13.33 -8.28 0.60
N ASP A 116 -14.39 -7.76 1.24
CA ASP A 116 -14.74 -6.34 1.13
C ASP A 116 -13.71 -5.43 1.82
N ASN A 117 -12.93 -5.98 2.76
CA ASN A 117 -11.88 -5.26 3.46
C ASN A 117 -10.61 -6.11 3.53
N TYR A 118 -9.51 -5.61 2.95
CA TYR A 118 -8.17 -6.15 3.13
C TYR A 118 -7.16 -5.03 3.39
N ARG A 119 -6.07 -5.38 4.07
CA ARG A 119 -4.95 -4.46 4.35
C ARG A 119 -3.64 -5.20 4.20
N LEU A 120 -2.69 -4.57 3.53
CA LEU A 120 -1.28 -4.92 3.61
C LEU A 120 -0.67 -4.06 4.71
N GLU A 121 0.24 -4.58 5.53
CA GLU A 121 1.00 -3.79 6.51
C GLU A 121 2.45 -4.30 6.65
N ASP A 122 3.35 -3.43 7.11
CA ASP A 122 4.73 -3.79 7.48
C ASP A 122 4.76 -4.37 8.91
N TYR A 123 5.37 -5.54 9.05
CA TYR A 123 5.61 -6.22 10.30
C TYR A 123 7.08 -6.63 10.41
N GLY A 124 7.92 -5.68 10.83
CA GLY A 124 9.33 -5.93 11.09
C GLY A 124 10.12 -6.32 9.83
N GLY A 125 9.82 -5.70 8.69
CA GLY A 125 10.43 -6.03 7.39
C GLY A 125 9.73 -7.18 6.65
N LYS A 126 8.76 -7.84 7.29
CA LYS A 126 7.84 -8.76 6.64
C LYS A 126 6.57 -8.04 6.24
N MET A 127 5.80 -8.67 5.35
CA MET A 127 4.49 -8.18 4.96
C MET A 127 3.41 -8.98 5.68
N VAL A 128 2.40 -8.31 6.21
CA VAL A 128 1.20 -8.97 6.73
C VAL A 128 0.03 -8.62 5.82
N PHE A 129 -0.74 -9.64 5.42
CA PHE A 129 -1.98 -9.49 4.68
C PHE A 129 -3.16 -9.83 5.59
N LEU A 130 -3.98 -8.82 5.89
CA LEU A 130 -5.19 -8.92 6.69
C LEU A 130 -6.40 -8.89 5.77
N TRP A 131 -7.40 -9.73 6.02
CA TRP A 131 -8.67 -9.65 5.31
C TRP A 131 -9.85 -10.04 6.19
N GLU A 132 -11.00 -9.49 5.88
CA GLU A 132 -12.26 -9.81 6.54
C GLU A 132 -13.07 -10.79 5.69
N GLU A 133 -13.66 -11.78 6.35
CA GLU A 133 -14.63 -12.69 5.78
C GLU A 133 -15.97 -12.54 6.51
N HIS A 134 -17.00 -12.20 5.75
CA HIS A 134 -18.35 -12.03 6.25
C HIS A 134 -19.14 -13.33 6.06
N GLY A 135 -19.41 -14.05 7.15
CA GLY A 135 -20.21 -15.27 7.11
C GLY A 135 -21.71 -14.99 7.21
N HIS A 136 -22.48 -15.31 6.18
CA HIS A 136 -23.95 -15.32 6.25
C HIS A 136 -24.46 -16.68 6.78
N THR A 137 -24.60 -16.83 8.10
CA THR A 137 -25.33 -17.97 8.66
C THR A 137 -26.77 -17.56 8.96
N LYS A 138 -27.75 -18.29 8.42
CA LYS A 138 -29.20 -17.99 8.44
C LYS A 138 -29.81 -17.67 9.83
N ASN A 139 -29.12 -17.97 10.93
CA ASN A 139 -29.66 -17.89 12.29
C ASN A 139 -28.73 -17.23 13.35
N VAL A 140 -27.64 -16.55 12.96
CA VAL A 140 -26.73 -15.88 13.92
C VAL A 140 -26.34 -14.51 13.36
N GLN A 141 -26.30 -13.51 14.25
CA GLN A 141 -25.75 -12.16 13.97
C GLN A 141 -24.49 -12.23 13.11
N ASN A 142 -24.39 -11.36 12.11
CA ASN A 142 -23.25 -11.22 11.19
C ASN A 142 -21.91 -11.37 11.93
N LYS A 143 -21.24 -12.51 11.77
CA LYS A 143 -19.88 -12.70 12.29
C LYS A 143 -18.88 -12.31 11.22
N THR A 144 -18.08 -11.31 11.51
CA THR A 144 -16.90 -10.95 10.73
C THR A 144 -15.70 -11.71 11.29
N LEU A 145 -15.08 -12.54 10.48
CA LEU A 145 -13.81 -13.19 10.78
C LEU A 145 -12.69 -12.33 10.20
N VAL A 146 -11.70 -11.98 11.03
CA VAL A 146 -10.48 -11.30 10.58
C VAL A 146 -9.38 -12.33 10.44
N TRP A 147 -8.81 -12.44 9.25
CA TRP A 147 -7.76 -13.38 8.94
C TRP A 147 -6.43 -12.65 8.73
N CYS A 148 -5.33 -13.38 8.94
CA CYS A 148 -3.98 -12.85 8.83
C CYS A 148 -3.06 -13.86 8.13
N ALA A 149 -2.31 -13.40 7.13
CA ALA A 149 -1.21 -14.14 6.55
C ALA A 149 0.08 -13.34 6.71
N GLU A 150 1.07 -13.93 7.39
CA GLU A 150 2.43 -13.40 7.39
C GLU A 150 3.10 -13.83 6.09
N ILE A 151 3.74 -12.89 5.40
CA ILE A 151 4.40 -13.09 4.11
C ILE A 151 5.85 -12.66 4.25
N SER A 152 6.75 -13.63 4.16
CA SER A 152 8.18 -13.38 4.03
C SER A 152 8.51 -13.05 2.59
N LEU A 153 9.24 -11.96 2.37
CA LEU A 153 9.65 -11.48 1.06
C LEU A 153 11.16 -11.67 0.90
N GLU A 154 11.58 -12.26 -0.21
CA GLU A 154 12.99 -12.49 -0.54
C GLU A 154 13.31 -11.95 -1.93
N ARG A 155 14.31 -11.07 -2.02
CA ARG A 155 14.80 -10.59 -3.31
C ARG A 155 15.90 -11.50 -3.83
N ARG A 156 15.58 -12.33 -4.81
CA ARG A 156 16.54 -13.29 -5.42
C ARG A 156 17.39 -12.66 -6.51
N GLN A 157 16.81 -11.77 -7.29
CA GLN A 157 17.48 -11.07 -8.40
C GLN A 157 17.00 -9.62 -8.48
N ARG A 158 17.63 -8.81 -9.34
CA ARG A 158 17.18 -7.42 -9.59
C ARG A 158 15.69 -7.37 -9.92
N LEU A 159 15.23 -8.32 -10.74
CA LEU A 159 13.89 -8.35 -11.33
C LEU A 159 12.92 -9.30 -10.65
N GLU A 160 13.33 -9.94 -9.57
CA GLU A 160 12.56 -11.02 -8.95
C GLU A 160 12.53 -10.87 -7.43
N ILE A 161 11.30 -10.79 -6.92
CA ILE A 161 10.98 -10.92 -5.49
C ILE A 161 10.04 -12.11 -5.37
N CYS A 162 10.38 -13.02 -4.46
CA CYS A 162 9.55 -14.17 -4.11
C CYS A 162 8.88 -13.92 -2.76
N GLY A 163 7.68 -14.48 -2.59
CA GLY A 163 6.92 -14.45 -1.36
C GLY A 163 6.63 -15.86 -0.85
N THR A 164 6.73 -16.04 0.45
CA THR A 164 6.27 -17.25 1.13
C THR A 164 5.28 -16.86 2.21
N SER A 165 4.04 -17.35 2.11
CA SER A 165 2.98 -17.07 3.07
C SER A 165 2.88 -18.16 4.14
N TYR A 166 2.61 -17.72 5.38
CA TYR A 166 2.29 -18.54 6.53
C TYR A 166 0.93 -18.06 7.06
N CYS A 167 -0.12 -18.84 6.82
CA CYS A 167 -1.45 -18.49 7.29
C CYS A 167 -1.54 -18.67 8.81
N LEU A 168 -1.91 -17.61 9.52
CA LEU A 168 -2.17 -17.64 10.95
C LEU A 168 -3.67 -17.43 11.15
N LEU A 169 -4.32 -18.40 11.78
CA LEU A 169 -5.70 -18.25 12.25
C LEU A 169 -5.71 -17.30 13.45
N THR A 170 -6.26 -16.10 13.29
CA THR A 170 -6.56 -15.20 14.42
C THR A 170 -8.06 -15.02 14.54
N SER A 171 -8.74 -15.84 15.34
CA SER A 171 -10.15 -15.60 15.66
C SER A 171 -10.28 -14.49 16.70
N TYR A 172 -10.55 -13.26 16.27
CA TYR A 172 -11.11 -12.23 17.14
C TYR A 172 -12.45 -11.76 16.56
N CYS A 173 -13.54 -12.08 17.26
CA CYS A 173 -14.80 -11.36 17.12
C CYS A 173 -14.62 -9.98 17.74
N LEU A 174 -14.41 -8.95 16.94
CA LEU A 174 -14.55 -7.57 17.40
C LEU A 174 -16.00 -7.15 17.19
N PHE A 175 -16.75 -7.11 18.29
CA PHE A 175 -17.96 -6.29 18.36
C PHE A 175 -17.49 -4.84 18.55
N PHE A 176 -17.87 -3.94 17.64
CA PHE A 176 -17.93 -2.51 17.90
C PHE A 176 -19.40 -2.10 17.97
#